data_AF-A0A357D9J4-F1
#
_entry.id   AF-A0A357D9J4-F1
#
_cell.length_a   1.000
_cell.length_b   1.000
_cell.length_c   1.000
_cell.angle_alpha   90.00
_cell.angle_beta   90.00
_cell.angle_gamma   90.00
#
_symmetry.space_group_name_H-M   'P 1'
#
loop_
_entity.id
_entity.type
_entity.pdbx_description
1 polymer ?
#
loop_
_entity_poly.entity_id
_entity_poly.type
_entity_poly.pdbx_seq_one_letter_code
_entity_poly.pdbx_strand_id
1 'polypeptide(L)'
;VTGTQFAQYVNDPETFQRKLAPARTIAFWRELEVLRKQGLALGGNMEIAVVVGEDGYLNQLKYDDEIVRHKILDVLGDLYLLGPLEGEIIGIRSGHKLDVELALKLEEHLG
;
A
#
# COMPACT_ATOMS: atom_id res chain seq x y z
N VAL A 1 -3.30 -10.03 10.71
CA VAL A 1 -3.87 -8.92 9.90
C VAL A 1 -5.26 -8.62 10.48
N THR A 2 -5.31 -7.70 11.42
CA THR A 2 -6.55 -7.20 12.02
C THR A 2 -7.19 -6.13 11.12
N GLY A 3 -8.42 -5.71 11.41
CA GLY A 3 -9.07 -4.57 10.76
C GLY A 3 -9.68 -4.85 9.39
N THR A 4 -10.08 -3.77 8.69
CA THR A 4 -10.71 -3.81 7.37
C THR A 4 -9.73 -4.31 6.30
N GLN A 5 -10.12 -5.35 5.57
CA GLN A 5 -9.27 -6.01 4.55
C GLN A 5 -9.75 -5.80 3.11
N PHE A 6 -10.89 -5.14 2.93
CA PHE A 6 -11.51 -4.89 1.62
C PHE A 6 -11.95 -3.44 1.56
N ALA A 7 -11.63 -2.77 0.46
CA ALA A 7 -12.12 -1.43 0.16
C ALA A 7 -12.15 -1.23 -1.36
N GLN A 8 -13.00 -0.32 -1.81
CA GLN A 8 -13.11 0.10 -3.21
C GLN A 8 -13.18 1.63 -3.25
N TYR A 9 -12.43 2.22 -4.17
CA TYR A 9 -12.39 3.67 -4.37
C TYR A 9 -12.46 4.01 -5.85
N VAL A 10 -13.17 5.08 -6.16
CA VAL A 10 -13.03 5.78 -7.45
C VAL A 10 -11.82 6.70 -7.32
N ASN A 11 -10.85 6.58 -8.24
CA ASN A 11 -9.62 7.36 -8.19
C ASN A 11 -9.78 8.70 -8.93
N ASP A 12 -10.38 9.68 -8.26
CA ASP A 12 -10.39 11.09 -8.68
C ASP A 12 -9.36 11.92 -7.88
N PRO A 13 -8.99 13.15 -8.32
CA PRO A 13 -7.98 13.96 -7.64
C PRO A 13 -8.27 14.24 -6.16
N GLU A 14 -9.54 14.45 -5.78
CA GLU A 14 -9.92 14.72 -4.40
C GLU A 14 -9.81 13.45 -3.55
N THR A 15 -10.32 12.33 -4.05
CA THR A 15 -10.23 11.03 -3.39
C THR A 15 -8.77 10.61 -3.21
N PHE A 16 -7.95 10.75 -4.25
CA PHE A 16 -6.52 10.46 -4.16
C PHE A 16 -5.85 11.30 -3.07
N GLN A 17 -5.99 12.63 -3.14
CA GLN A 17 -5.30 13.56 -2.23
C GLN A 17 -5.74 13.41 -0.77
N ARG A 18 -7.05 13.21 -0.52
CA ARG A 18 -7.60 13.22 0.84
C ARG A 18 -7.72 11.86 1.49
N LYS A 19 -7.89 10.79 0.70
CA LYS A 19 -8.21 9.45 1.23
C LYS A 19 -7.08 8.46 1.03
N LEU A 20 -6.45 8.42 -0.15
CA LEU A 20 -5.46 7.40 -0.51
C LEU A 20 -4.03 7.84 -0.17
N ALA A 21 -3.59 8.99 -0.68
CA ALA A 21 -2.21 9.49 -0.52
C ALA A 21 -1.73 9.61 0.94
N PRO A 22 -2.56 9.96 1.94
CA PRO A 22 -2.10 10.06 3.33
C PRO A 22 -1.91 8.71 4.06
N ALA A 23 -2.30 7.58 3.45
CA ALA A 23 -2.27 6.26 4.05
C ALA A 23 -0.82 5.77 4.22
N ARG A 24 -0.42 5.53 5.47
CA ARG A 24 0.95 5.16 5.81
C ARG A 24 1.26 3.71 5.45
N THR A 25 2.54 3.46 5.18
CA THR A 25 3.06 2.11 4.99
C THR A 25 3.00 1.28 6.26
N ILE A 26 3.23 -0.03 6.12
CA ILE A 26 3.02 -1.01 7.18
C ILE A 26 4.35 -1.70 7.48
N ALA A 27 4.67 -1.83 8.77
CA ALA A 27 5.81 -2.60 9.23
C ALA A 27 5.37 -3.59 10.31
N PHE A 28 5.98 -4.78 10.35
CA PHE A 28 5.74 -5.74 11.42
C PHE A 28 6.82 -5.60 12.50
N TRP A 29 6.40 -5.47 13.76
CA TRP A 29 7.30 -5.28 14.90
C TRP A 29 8.41 -6.34 14.96
N ARG A 30 8.05 -7.60 14.72
CA ARG A 30 8.99 -8.74 14.72
C ARG A 30 10.03 -8.68 13.59
N GLU A 31 9.75 -7.97 12.51
CA GLU A 31 10.64 -7.85 11.34
C GLU A 31 11.57 -6.63 11.45
N LEU A 32 11.17 -5.60 12.20
CA LEU A 32 11.91 -4.33 12.29
C LEU A 32 13.34 -4.51 12.80
N GLU A 33 13.58 -5.39 13.77
CA GLU A 33 14.93 -5.63 14.29
C GLU A 33 15.83 -6.25 13.22
N VAL A 34 15.31 -7.22 12.47
CA VAL A 34 16.04 -7.88 11.37
C VAL A 34 16.34 -6.89 10.25
N LEU A 35 15.34 -6.10 9.84
CA LEU A 35 15.51 -5.07 8.81
C LEU A 35 16.57 -4.04 9.21
N ARG A 36 16.55 -3.57 10.46
CA ARG A 36 17.56 -2.62 10.97
C ARG A 36 18.96 -3.22 10.98
N LYS A 37 19.11 -4.49 11.37
CA LYS A 37 20.39 -5.22 11.30
C LYS A 37 20.91 -5.35 9.85
N GLN A 38 20.03 -5.34 8.87
CA GLN A 38 20.37 -5.32 7.43
C GLN A 38 20.59 -3.92 6.86
N GLY A 39 20.50 -2.86 7.68
CA GLY A 39 20.63 -1.48 7.23
C GLY A 39 19.37 -0.93 6.54
N LEU A 40 18.22 -1.61 6.66
CA LEU A 40 16.92 -1.20 6.13
C LEU A 40 16.07 -0.56 7.22
N ALA A 41 15.02 0.18 6.80
CA ALA A 41 14.05 0.83 7.70
C ALA A 41 14.67 1.71 8.81
N LEU A 42 15.86 2.27 8.58
CA LEU A 42 16.63 3.03 9.58
C LEU A 42 15.96 4.34 10.00
N GLY A 43 15.21 4.98 9.10
CA GLY A 43 14.41 6.18 9.38
C GLY A 43 12.98 5.91 9.83
N GLY A 44 12.60 4.64 9.99
CA GLY A 44 11.24 4.22 10.34
C GLY A 44 10.82 4.66 11.74
N ASN A 45 9.72 5.40 11.83
CA ASN A 45 9.07 5.75 13.09
C ASN A 45 7.54 5.55 12.98
N MET A 46 6.83 5.66 14.10
CA MET A 46 5.37 5.46 14.18
C MET A 46 4.54 6.60 13.56
N GLU A 47 5.16 7.71 13.17
CA GLU A 47 4.49 8.81 12.47
C GLU A 47 4.37 8.51 10.97
N ILE A 48 5.35 7.80 10.39
CA ILE A 48 5.43 7.52 8.95
C ILE A 48 4.98 6.09 8.58
N ALA A 49 4.92 5.18 9.56
CA ALA A 49 4.48 3.80 9.35
C ALA A 49 3.47 3.35 10.43
N VAL A 50 2.52 2.52 10.03
CA VAL A 50 1.70 1.73 10.96
C VAL A 50 2.49 0.49 11.34
N VAL A 51 2.73 0.29 12.64
CA VAL A 51 3.49 -0.85 13.15
C VAL A 51 2.54 -1.89 13.71
N VAL A 52 2.58 -3.09 13.15
CA VAL A 52 1.77 -4.25 13.56
C VAL A 52 2.55 -5.06 14.58
N GLY A 53 2.03 -5.14 15.81
CA GLY A 53 2.51 -5.99 16.89
C GLY A 53 1.78 -7.34 16.94
N GLU A 54 1.93 -8.05 18.06
CA GLU A 54 1.32 -9.37 18.27
C GLU A 54 -0.19 -9.28 18.50
N ASP A 55 -0.62 -8.32 19.33
CA ASP A 55 -2.01 -8.16 19.75
C ASP A 55 -2.77 -7.06 18.97
N GLY A 56 -2.15 -6.45 17.96
CA GLY A 56 -2.77 -5.38 17.17
C GLY A 56 -1.78 -4.33 16.70
N TYR A 57 -2.29 -3.14 16.38
CA TYR A 57 -1.46 -2.01 15.96
C TYR A 57 -0.81 -1.33 17.18
N LEU A 58 0.49 -1.02 17.09
CA LEU A 58 1.23 -0.35 18.16
C LEU A 58 1.03 1.17 18.18
N ASN A 59 0.54 1.74 17.08
CA ASN A 59 0.21 3.14 16.93
C ASN A 59 -1.20 3.30 16.34
N GLN A 60 -1.83 4.43 16.64
CA GLN A 60 -3.19 4.73 16.16
C GLN A 60 -3.23 4.85 14.64
N LEU A 61 -4.28 4.29 14.04
CA LEU A 61 -4.58 4.49 12.64
C LEU A 61 -5.15 5.89 12.41
N LYS A 62 -4.85 6.48 11.26
CA LYS A 62 -5.52 7.70 10.78
C LYS A 62 -6.93 7.41 10.28
N TYR A 63 -7.14 6.19 9.79
CA TYR A 63 -8.40 5.69 9.24
C TYR A 63 -8.56 4.22 9.62
N ASP A 64 -9.79 3.78 9.90
CA ASP A 64 -10.08 2.39 10.28
C ASP A 64 -9.64 1.36 9.22
N ASP A 65 -9.51 1.82 7.98
CA ASP A 65 -9.13 1.05 6.79
C ASP A 65 -7.77 1.50 6.20
N GLU A 66 -6.92 2.20 6.97
CA GLU A 66 -5.64 2.75 6.50
C GLU A 66 -4.75 1.70 5.81
N ILE A 67 -4.76 0.46 6.30
CA ILE A 67 -3.99 -0.68 5.76
C ILE A 67 -4.38 -0.99 4.31
N VAL A 68 -5.68 -1.12 4.01
CA VAL A 68 -6.14 -1.45 2.66
C VAL A 68 -6.01 -0.24 1.72
N ARG A 69 -6.16 0.98 2.24
CA ARG A 69 -5.89 2.21 1.46
C ARG A 69 -4.44 2.29 1.01
N HIS A 70 -3.49 1.93 1.87
CA HIS A 70 -2.08 1.90 1.48
C HIS A 70 -1.83 0.86 0.39
N LYS A 71 -2.51 -0.30 0.43
CA LYS A 71 -2.42 -1.29 -0.67
C LYS A 71 -3.02 -0.82 -1.99
N ILE A 72 -4.09 -0.04 -1.94
CA ILE A 72 -4.60 0.62 -3.15
C ILE A 72 -3.59 1.67 -3.64
N LEU A 73 -2.98 2.44 -2.73
CA LEU A 73 -1.95 3.43 -3.07
C LEU A 73 -0.72 2.77 -3.73
N ASP A 74 -0.25 1.63 -3.21
CA ASP A 74 0.83 0.82 -3.79
C ASP A 74 0.50 0.44 -5.25
N VAL A 75 -0.66 -0.16 -5.48
CA VAL A 75 -1.12 -0.61 -6.82
C VAL A 75 -1.24 0.56 -7.79
N LEU A 76 -1.79 1.70 -7.34
CA LEU A 76 -1.88 2.90 -8.18
C LEU A 76 -0.49 3.41 -8.58
N GLY A 77 0.48 3.40 -7.65
CA GLY A 77 1.86 3.80 -7.93
C GLY A 77 2.56 2.86 -8.91
N ASP A 78 2.44 1.55 -8.70
CA ASP A 78 3.07 0.53 -9.54
C ASP A 78 2.53 0.55 -10.98
N LEU A 79 1.21 0.69 -11.15
CA LEU A 79 0.60 0.75 -12.48
C LEU A 79 0.84 2.09 -13.19
N TYR A 80 1.07 3.17 -12.44
CA TYR A 80 1.39 4.48 -13.04
C TYR A 80 2.74 4.49 -13.77
N LEU A 81 3.56 3.45 -13.61
CA LEU A 81 4.75 3.23 -14.45
C LEU A 81 4.42 3.12 -15.95
N LEU A 82 3.19 2.72 -16.29
CA LEU A 82 2.67 2.72 -17.67
C LEU A 82 2.11 4.07 -18.13
N GLY A 83 2.03 5.05 -17.23
CA GLY A 83 1.29 6.29 -17.42
C GLY A 83 -0.17 6.20 -16.95
N PRO A 84 -1.00 7.23 -17.27
CA PRO A 84 -2.40 7.25 -16.87
C PRO A 84 -3.21 6.11 -17.51
N LEU A 85 -3.93 5.36 -16.69
CA LEU A 85 -4.81 4.27 -17.12
C LEU A 85 -6.25 4.60 -16.76
N GLU A 86 -7.18 4.20 -17.63
CA GLU A 86 -8.62 4.26 -17.38
C GLU A 86 -9.17 2.84 -17.34
N GLY A 87 -9.75 2.45 -16.20
CA GLY A 87 -10.29 1.12 -16.00
C GLY A 87 -10.54 0.79 -14.53
N GLU A 88 -11.09 -0.40 -14.29
CA GLU A 88 -11.26 -0.96 -12.95
C GLU A 88 -10.14 -1.95 -12.65
N ILE A 89 -9.47 -1.78 -11.51
CA ILE A 89 -8.40 -2.66 -11.05
C ILE A 89 -8.89 -3.44 -9.84
N ILE A 90 -8.80 -4.77 -9.90
CA ILE A 90 -9.19 -5.67 -8.81
C ILE A 90 -7.96 -6.41 -8.31
N GLY A 91 -7.48 -6.05 -7.12
CA GLY A 91 -6.35 -6.69 -6.46
C GLY A 91 -6.80 -7.61 -5.32
N ILE A 92 -6.47 -8.90 -5.38
CA ILE A 92 -6.73 -9.85 -4.29
C ILE A 92 -5.38 -10.34 -3.74
N ARG A 93 -5.02 -9.88 -2.54
CA ARG A 93 -3.70 -10.16 -1.93
C ARG A 93 -2.54 -9.79 -2.86
N SER A 94 -2.72 -8.73 -3.65
CA SER A 94 -1.69 -8.22 -4.55
C SER A 94 -0.55 -7.58 -3.76
N GLY A 95 0.60 -7.48 -4.43
CA GLY A 95 1.73 -6.68 -4.01
C GLY A 95 2.66 -6.47 -5.20
N HIS A 96 3.69 -5.65 -5.01
CA HIS A 96 4.52 -5.08 -6.09
C HIS A 96 4.92 -6.06 -7.20
N LYS A 97 5.25 -7.31 -6.87
CA LYS A 97 5.59 -8.32 -7.88
C LYS A 97 4.41 -8.60 -8.84
N LEU A 98 3.21 -8.84 -8.31
CA LEU A 98 2.01 -9.09 -9.11
C LEU A 98 1.55 -7.82 -9.85
N ASP A 99 1.71 -6.65 -9.22
CA ASP A 99 1.34 -5.36 -9.82
C ASP A 99 2.24 -5.06 -11.03
N VAL A 100 3.55 -5.33 -10.93
CA VAL A 100 4.50 -5.24 -12.06
C VAL A 100 4.21 -6.29 -13.14
N GLU A 101 3.91 -7.54 -12.77
CA GLU A 101 3.52 -8.57 -13.75
C GLU A 101 2.25 -8.18 -14.52
N LEU A 102 1.29 -7.53 -13.86
CA LEU A 102 0.11 -6.95 -14.51
C LEU A 102 0.52 -5.81 -15.44
N ALA A 103 1.38 -4.89 -14.98
CA ALA A 103 1.82 -3.75 -15.78
C ALA A 103 2.49 -4.21 -17.09
N LEU A 104 3.41 -5.17 -17.02
CA LEU A 104 4.08 -5.71 -18.21
C LEU A 104 3.09 -6.34 -19.19
N LYS A 105 2.10 -7.09 -18.69
CA LYS A 105 1.05 -7.65 -19.56
C LYS A 105 0.20 -6.57 -20.21
N LEU A 106 -0.13 -5.49 -19.51
CA LEU A 106 -0.88 -4.38 -20.10
C LEU A 106 -0.05 -3.67 -21.18
N GLU A 107 1.24 -3.44 -20.94
CA GLU A 107 2.15 -2.86 -21.93
C GLU A 107 2.17 -3.68 -23.23
N GLU A 108 2.27 -5.01 -23.14
CA GLU A 108 2.22 -5.92 -24.30
C GLU A 108 0.93 -5.85 -25.12
N HIS A 109 -0.19 -5.45 -24.50
CA HIS A 109 -1.51 -5.42 -25.15
C HIS A 109 -1.96 -4.00 -25.56
N LEU A 110 -1.38 -2.97 -24.96
CA LEU A 110 -1.73 -1.55 -25.20
C LEU A 110 -0.70 -0.81 -26.07
N GLY A 111 0.54 -1.30 -26.13
CA GLY A 111 1.60 -0.80 -27.02
C GLY A 111 1.60 -1.47 -28.40
#